data_AF-A0A821MHQ2-F1
#
_entry.id   AF-A0A821MHQ2-F1
#
_cell.length_a   1.000
_cell.length_b   1.000
_cell.length_c   1.000
_cell.angle_alpha   90.00
_cell.angle_beta   90.00
_cell.angle_gamma   90.00
#
_symmetry.space_group_name_H-M   'P 1'
#
loop_
_entity.id
_entity.type
_entity.pdbx_description
1 polymer ?
#
loop_
_entity_poly.entity_id
_entity_poly.type
_entity_poly.pdbx_seq_one_letter_code
_entity_poly.pdbx_strand_id
1 'polypeptide(L)'
;QGHSTDRLYERWFHTTDLGTQLRPIIKEFFESEEYRTGEPKADSYLENPPVKNNEKTKLANPFSLDEWIEKHKEEFAHGKSISLFPDEFQTRLYIMPKGQHLINCSNGDVWLWQHKGHSTAKITSDNKEESIVDLEQMDSVYLHVHWT
;
A
#
# COMPACT_ATOMS: atom_id res chain seq x y z
N GLN A 1 -3.68 -32.57 -3.29
CA GLN A 1 -4.80 -32.23 -4.20
C GLN A 1 -5.30 -30.87 -3.77
N GLY A 2 -5.46 -29.91 -4.69
CA GLY A 2 -5.92 -28.55 -4.34
C GLY A 2 -5.25 -27.43 -5.11
N HIS A 3 -5.25 -27.49 -6.45
CA HIS A 3 -4.79 -26.38 -7.28
C HIS A 3 -5.82 -26.08 -8.39
N SER A 4 -7.10 -26.03 -8.04
CA SER A 4 -8.07 -25.37 -8.91
C SER A 4 -8.03 -23.87 -8.65
N THR A 5 -8.10 -23.07 -9.71
CA THR A 5 -8.30 -21.62 -9.68
C THR A 5 -9.78 -21.24 -9.80
N ASP A 6 -10.67 -22.24 -9.80
CA ASP A 6 -12.11 -22.02 -9.90
C ASP A 6 -12.65 -21.37 -8.62
N ARG A 7 -13.58 -20.43 -8.78
CA ARG A 7 -14.18 -19.69 -7.66
C ARG A 7 -15.11 -20.62 -6.89
N LEU A 8 -14.83 -20.82 -5.61
CA LEU A 8 -15.67 -21.62 -4.70
C LEU A 8 -16.68 -20.74 -3.96
N TYR A 9 -16.25 -19.58 -3.45
CA TYR A 9 -17.04 -18.71 -2.59
C TYR A 9 -16.55 -17.26 -2.68
N GLU A 10 -17.46 -16.30 -2.71
CA GLU A 10 -17.13 -14.87 -2.81
C GLU A 10 -18.19 -13.97 -2.16
N ARG A 11 -17.74 -12.88 -1.55
CA ARG A 11 -18.59 -11.80 -1.04
C ARG A 11 -18.01 -10.44 -1.43
N TRP A 12 -18.88 -9.52 -1.83
CA TRP A 12 -18.54 -8.12 -2.11
C TRP A 12 -19.18 -7.22 -1.06
N PHE A 13 -18.41 -6.30 -0.52
CA PHE A 13 -18.88 -5.37 0.49
C PHE A 13 -18.06 -4.08 0.43
N HIS A 14 -18.69 -2.98 0.83
CA HIS A 14 -17.98 -1.71 1.00
C HIS A 14 -17.12 -1.78 2.27
N THR A 15 -15.82 -1.55 2.14
CA THR A 15 -14.87 -1.66 3.25
C THR A 15 -14.64 -0.30 3.90
N THR A 16 -14.96 -0.19 5.19
CA THR A 16 -14.62 0.93 6.07
C THR A 16 -13.61 0.52 7.14
N ASP A 17 -13.62 -0.75 7.54
CA ASP A 17 -12.63 -1.39 8.41
C ASP A 17 -12.52 -2.86 8.02
N LEU A 18 -11.47 -3.18 7.26
CA LEU A 18 -11.22 -4.52 6.77
C LEU A 18 -11.10 -5.55 7.91
N GLY A 19 -10.46 -5.17 9.03
CA GLY A 19 -10.16 -6.10 10.12
C GLY A 19 -11.40 -6.59 10.86
N THR A 20 -12.39 -5.71 11.02
CA THR A 20 -13.67 -6.07 11.67
C THR A 20 -14.66 -6.67 10.68
N GLN A 21 -14.73 -6.14 9.45
CA GLN A 21 -15.69 -6.58 8.44
C GLN A 21 -15.32 -7.92 7.80
N LEU A 22 -14.03 -8.27 7.70
CA LEU A 22 -13.60 -9.52 7.07
C LEU A 22 -13.86 -10.75 7.96
N ARG A 23 -13.76 -10.62 9.28
CA ARG A 23 -13.97 -11.72 10.24
C ARG A 23 -15.30 -12.47 10.07
N PRO A 24 -16.47 -11.79 10.05
CA PRO A 24 -17.74 -12.49 9.88
C PRO A 24 -17.84 -13.19 8.52
N ILE A 25 -17.24 -12.65 7.45
CA ILE A 25 -17.23 -13.26 6.12
C ILE A 25 -16.40 -14.55 6.10
N ILE A 26 -15.23 -14.53 6.75
CA ILE A 26 -14.40 -15.73 6.90
C ILE A 26 -15.16 -16.80 7.69
N LYS A 27 -15.84 -16.41 8.78
CA LYS A 27 -16.66 -17.32 9.58
C LYS A 27 -17.81 -17.92 8.76
N GLU A 28 -18.53 -17.09 8.02
CA GLU A 28 -19.61 -17.52 7.12
C GLU A 28 -19.12 -18.56 6.12
N PHE A 29 -17.94 -18.35 5.51
CA PHE A 29 -17.34 -19.34 4.60
C PHE A 29 -17.07 -20.68 5.29
N PHE A 30 -16.46 -20.68 6.47
CA PHE A 30 -16.17 -21.94 7.18
C PHE A 30 -17.43 -22.67 7.68
N GLU A 31 -18.53 -21.96 7.88
CA GLU A 31 -19.85 -22.51 8.23
C GLU A 31 -20.67 -22.90 6.98
N SER A 32 -20.16 -22.65 5.77
CA SER A 32 -20.90 -22.82 4.52
C SER A 32 -20.84 -24.25 3.96
N GLU A 33 -21.84 -24.59 3.15
CA GLU A 33 -21.87 -25.87 2.44
C GLU A 33 -20.74 -25.98 1.41
N GLU A 34 -20.36 -24.87 0.76
CA GLU A 34 -19.24 -24.81 -0.18
C GLU A 34 -17.92 -25.22 0.48
N TYR A 35 -17.67 -24.78 1.73
CA TYR A 35 -16.50 -25.24 2.47
C TYR A 35 -16.60 -26.73 2.83
N ARG A 36 -17.79 -27.20 3.19
CA ARG A 36 -18.04 -28.61 3.56
C ARG A 36 -17.90 -29.57 2.38
N THR A 37 -18.36 -29.20 1.19
CA THR A 37 -18.42 -30.05 0.00
C THR A 37 -17.27 -29.82 -0.96
N GLY A 38 -16.69 -28.61 -0.98
CA GLY A 38 -15.77 -28.16 -2.01
C GLY A 38 -16.46 -27.81 -3.34
N GLU A 39 -17.80 -27.72 -3.36
CA GLU A 39 -18.59 -27.42 -4.56
C GLU A 39 -19.35 -26.09 -4.39
N PRO A 40 -19.30 -25.17 -5.38
CA PRO A 40 -20.07 -23.94 -5.33
C PRO A 40 -21.57 -24.22 -5.54
N LYS A 41 -22.42 -23.45 -4.85
CA LYS A 41 -23.86 -23.33 -5.10
C LYS A 41 -24.17 -22.11 -5.98
N ALA A 42 -25.41 -22.01 -6.45
CA ALA A 42 -25.84 -21.00 -7.42
C ALA A 42 -25.59 -19.54 -6.97
N ASP A 43 -25.56 -19.28 -5.66
CA ASP A 43 -25.35 -17.97 -5.06
C ASP A 43 -23.99 -17.84 -4.32
N SER A 44 -23.05 -18.77 -4.54
CA SER A 44 -21.74 -18.73 -3.90
C SER A 44 -20.90 -17.53 -4.33
N TYR A 45 -21.13 -17.03 -5.54
CA TYR A 45 -20.41 -15.88 -6.10
C TYR A 45 -21.25 -15.19 -7.18
N LEU A 46 -20.88 -13.94 -7.52
CA LEU A 46 -21.54 -13.20 -8.58
C LEU A 46 -20.98 -13.60 -9.95
N GLU A 47 -21.87 -13.94 -10.89
CA GLU A 47 -21.47 -14.18 -12.29
C GLU A 47 -20.84 -12.92 -12.92
N ASN A 48 -21.39 -11.75 -12.58
CA ASN A 48 -20.91 -10.45 -13.01
C ASN A 48 -20.40 -9.63 -11.80
N PRO A 49 -19.10 -9.72 -11.45
CA PRO A 49 -18.56 -8.97 -10.33
C PRO A 49 -18.53 -7.45 -10.61
N PRO A 50 -18.65 -6.60 -9.56
CA PRO A 50 -18.64 -5.14 -9.71
C PRO A 50 -17.30 -4.58 -10.19
N VAL A 51 -16.21 -5.33 -10.01
CA VAL A 51 -14.87 -4.95 -10.47
C VAL A 51 -14.31 -6.08 -11.33
N LYS A 52 -13.72 -5.72 -12.48
CA LYS A 52 -13.03 -6.67 -13.36
C LYS A 52 -11.59 -6.83 -12.92
N ASN A 53 -11.14 -8.08 -12.82
CA ASN A 53 -9.75 -8.37 -12.49
C ASN A 53 -8.81 -7.84 -13.59
N ASN A 54 -7.66 -7.33 -13.18
CA ASN A 54 -6.60 -6.95 -14.10
C ASN A 54 -5.75 -8.18 -14.46
N GLU A 55 -5.99 -8.74 -15.64
CA GLU A 55 -5.26 -9.91 -16.14
C GLU A 55 -3.97 -9.54 -16.90
N LYS A 56 -3.72 -8.24 -17.13
CA LYS A 56 -2.60 -7.77 -17.95
C LYS A 56 -1.35 -7.47 -17.14
N THR A 57 -1.52 -6.89 -15.95
CA THR A 57 -0.39 -6.51 -15.09
C THR A 57 0.26 -7.76 -14.51
N LYS A 58 1.57 -7.90 -14.70
CA LYS A 58 2.36 -8.97 -14.09
C LYS A 58 2.94 -8.50 -12.76
N LEU A 59 2.88 -9.36 -11.74
CA LEU A 59 3.53 -9.10 -10.47
C LEU A 59 5.05 -9.18 -10.64
N ALA A 60 5.75 -8.16 -10.16
CA ALA A 60 7.19 -8.18 -10.05
C ALA A 60 7.62 -9.09 -8.89
N ASN A 61 8.81 -9.69 -8.99
CA ASN A 61 9.40 -10.40 -7.86
C ASN A 61 9.74 -9.42 -6.74
N PRO A 62 9.54 -9.80 -5.46
CA PRO A 62 10.10 -9.06 -4.35
C PRO A 62 11.61 -8.91 -4.49
N PHE A 63 12.15 -7.78 -4.03
CA PHE A 63 13.59 -7.48 -4.06
C PHE A 63 14.03 -6.85 -2.75
N SER A 64 15.34 -6.92 -2.46
CA SER A 64 15.92 -6.27 -1.30
C SER A 64 16.00 -4.76 -1.52
N LEU A 65 15.31 -3.99 -0.67
CA LEU A 65 15.37 -2.53 -0.72
C LEU A 65 16.79 -2.01 -0.48
N ASP A 66 17.55 -2.65 0.43
CA ASP A 66 18.93 -2.27 0.71
C ASP A 66 19.86 -2.47 -0.48
N GLU A 67 19.74 -3.61 -1.18
CA GLU A 67 20.52 -3.88 -2.40
C GLU A 67 20.13 -2.93 -3.52
N TRP A 68 18.84 -2.61 -3.64
CA TRP A 68 18.36 -1.64 -4.60
C TRP A 68 18.96 -0.25 -4.33
N ILE A 69 18.94 0.22 -3.08
CA ILE A 69 19.53 1.51 -2.69
C ILE A 69 21.04 1.53 -2.98
N GLU A 70 21.74 0.44 -2.64
CA GLU A 70 23.19 0.30 -2.92
C GLU A 70 23.49 0.47 -4.41
N LYS A 71 22.71 -0.21 -5.26
CA LYS A 71 22.88 -0.18 -6.71
C LYS A 71 22.65 1.21 -7.33
N HIS A 72 21.80 2.04 -6.71
CA HIS A 72 21.45 3.37 -7.22
C HIS A 72 22.18 4.51 -6.46
N LYS A 73 23.23 4.20 -5.68
CA LYS A 73 23.98 5.19 -4.89
C LYS A 73 24.50 6.39 -5.66
N GLU A 74 24.96 6.17 -6.89
CA GLU A 74 25.49 7.24 -7.74
C GLU A 74 24.39 8.20 -8.21
N GLU A 75 23.17 7.70 -8.43
CA GLU A 75 22.03 8.53 -8.83
C GLU A 75 21.58 9.47 -7.70
N PHE A 76 21.86 9.08 -6.44
CA PHE A 76 21.62 9.91 -5.26
C PHE A 76 22.64 11.03 -5.04
N ALA A 77 23.76 11.05 -5.78
CA ALA A 77 24.88 11.97 -5.52
C ALA A 77 24.50 13.47 -5.60
N HIS A 78 23.41 13.79 -6.30
CA HIS A 78 22.91 15.16 -6.45
C HIS A 78 21.74 15.50 -5.52
N GLY A 79 21.41 14.63 -4.55
CA GLY A 79 20.31 14.86 -3.63
C GLY A 79 18.92 14.74 -4.27
N LYS A 80 18.82 14.14 -5.47
CA LYS A 80 17.55 13.98 -6.18
C LYS A 80 16.80 12.74 -5.67
N SER A 81 15.51 12.89 -5.38
CA SER A 81 14.63 11.76 -5.07
C SER A 81 14.40 10.87 -6.28
N ILE A 82 14.34 9.56 -6.04
CA ILE A 82 14.13 8.55 -7.10
C ILE A 82 12.85 7.79 -6.81
N SER A 83 11.98 7.66 -7.82
CA SER A 83 10.78 6.82 -7.71
C SER A 83 11.19 5.34 -7.75
N LEU A 84 10.74 4.56 -6.76
CA LEU A 84 11.04 3.13 -6.71
C LEU A 84 10.20 2.33 -7.73
N PHE A 85 8.99 2.80 -8.01
CA PHE A 85 8.07 2.18 -8.96
C PHE A 85 7.69 3.14 -10.09
N PRO A 86 7.34 2.62 -11.28
CA PRO A 86 6.86 3.42 -12.40
C PRO A 86 5.60 4.24 -12.08
N ASP A 87 5.40 5.33 -12.83
CA ASP A 87 4.31 6.28 -12.62
C ASP A 87 2.90 5.73 -12.94
N GLU A 88 2.82 4.54 -13.56
CA GLU A 88 1.56 3.86 -13.86
C GLU A 88 0.87 3.30 -12.60
N PHE A 89 1.61 3.14 -11.49
CA PHE A 89 1.05 2.72 -10.22
C PHE A 89 0.45 3.92 -9.47
N GLN A 90 -0.71 3.68 -8.84
CA GLN A 90 -1.35 4.67 -7.98
C GLN A 90 -0.50 4.98 -6.74
N THR A 91 0.12 3.95 -6.16
CA THR A 91 1.04 4.12 -5.03
C THR A 91 2.35 4.71 -5.51
N ARG A 92 2.75 5.84 -4.90
CA ARG A 92 4.03 6.49 -5.18
C ARG A 92 4.98 6.28 -4.02
N LEU A 93 6.15 5.71 -4.30
CA LEU A 93 7.20 5.49 -3.31
C LEU A 93 8.49 6.12 -3.82
N TYR A 94 9.03 7.07 -3.07
CA TYR A 94 10.25 7.78 -3.40
C TYR A 94 11.36 7.47 -2.38
N ILE A 95 12.57 7.22 -2.86
CA ILE A 95 13.77 7.18 -2.04
C ILE A 95 14.39 8.56 -2.03
N MET A 96 14.48 9.14 -0.84
CA MET A 96 15.02 10.48 -0.61
C MET A 96 16.43 10.36 -0.02
N PRO A 97 17.48 10.70 -0.78
CA PRO A 97 18.85 10.67 -0.26
C PRO A 97 19.12 11.87 0.66
N LYS A 98 20.33 11.93 1.23
CA LYS A 98 20.78 13.09 2.01
C LYS A 98 20.59 14.37 1.21
N GLY A 99 19.91 15.35 1.78
CA GLY A 99 19.61 16.62 1.14
C GLY A 99 18.40 17.30 1.75
N GLN A 100 17.95 18.38 1.12
CA GLN A 100 16.69 19.04 1.44
C GLN A 100 15.66 18.66 0.38
N HIS A 101 14.49 18.24 0.85
CA HIS A 101 13.39 17.78 0.00
C HIS A 101 12.13 18.53 0.36
N LEU A 102 11.40 18.98 -0.66
CA LEU A 102 10.07 19.56 -0.48
C LEU A 102 9.04 18.55 -0.96
N ILE A 103 8.12 18.18 -0.07
CA ILE A 103 7.04 17.23 -0.36
C ILE A 103 5.72 17.99 -0.29
N ASN A 104 4.96 17.95 -1.37
CA ASN A 104 3.61 18.49 -1.39
C ASN A 104 2.61 17.35 -1.11
N CYS A 105 1.82 17.51 -0.05
CA CYS A 105 0.87 16.50 0.42
C CYS A 105 -0.57 16.78 -0.08
N SER A 106 -0.76 17.30 -1.29
CA SER A 106 -2.10 17.73 -1.74
C SER A 106 -3.04 16.59 -2.18
N ASN A 107 -2.50 15.40 -2.46
CA ASN A 107 -3.22 14.35 -3.19
C ASN A 107 -3.39 13.04 -2.41
N GLY A 108 -3.19 13.08 -1.09
CA GLY A 108 -3.31 11.91 -0.21
C GLY A 108 -2.31 11.94 0.92
N ASP A 109 -2.56 11.08 1.90
CA ASP A 109 -1.69 10.96 3.07
C ASP A 109 -0.26 10.59 2.65
N VAL A 110 0.70 11.10 3.42
CA VAL A 110 2.12 10.83 3.21
C VAL A 110 2.68 10.11 4.42
N TRP A 111 3.34 8.99 4.17
CA TRP A 111 4.11 8.28 5.19
C TRP A 111 5.60 8.45 4.90
N LEU A 112 6.30 9.10 5.83
CA LEU A 112 7.75 9.26 5.78
C LEU A 112 8.38 8.23 6.71
N TRP A 113 9.32 7.45 6.18
CA TRP A 113 10.05 6.44 6.93
C TRP A 113 11.56 6.68 6.80
N GLN A 114 12.22 6.93 7.94
CA GLN A 114 13.66 7.15 8.01
C GLN A 114 14.41 5.82 7.95
N HIS A 115 14.61 5.29 6.75
CA HIS A 115 15.26 3.98 6.56
C HIS A 115 16.71 3.93 7.12
N LYS A 116 17.50 5.00 6.95
CA LYS A 116 18.89 5.07 7.43
C LYS A 116 19.27 6.48 7.87
N GLY A 117 20.07 6.59 8.93
CA GLY A 117 20.52 7.89 9.45
C GLY A 117 19.38 8.66 10.13
N HIS A 118 19.48 9.99 10.15
CA HIS A 118 18.51 10.88 10.78
C HIS A 118 18.08 11.99 9.81
N SER A 119 16.92 12.59 10.08
CA SER A 119 16.47 13.82 9.43
C SER A 119 15.63 14.69 10.36
N THR A 120 15.39 15.92 9.93
CA THR A 120 14.44 16.82 10.57
C THR A 120 13.38 17.18 9.53
N ALA A 121 12.12 16.83 9.81
CA ALA A 121 10.98 17.17 8.98
C ALA A 121 10.32 18.45 9.50
N LYS A 122 10.26 19.49 8.67
CA LYS A 122 9.42 20.67 8.90
C LYS A 122 8.09 20.48 8.18
N ILE A 123 7.01 20.39 8.94
CA ILE A 123 5.65 20.15 8.45
C ILE A 123 4.85 21.44 8.60
N THR A 124 4.19 21.87 7.53
CA THR A 124 3.30 23.05 7.54
C THR A 124 1.90 22.59 7.17
N SER A 125 0.93 22.81 8.07
CA SER A 125 -0.48 22.53 7.81
C SER A 125 -1.15 23.65 7.00
N ASP A 126 -2.35 23.41 6.49
CA ASP A 126 -3.14 24.40 5.76
C ASP A 126 -3.45 25.66 6.60
N ASN A 127 -3.59 25.48 7.91
CA ASN A 127 -3.75 26.57 8.87
C ASN A 127 -2.44 27.33 9.17
N LYS A 128 -1.36 27.00 8.44
CA LYS A 128 -0.01 27.54 8.60
C LYS A 128 0.62 27.23 9.95
N GLU A 129 0.13 26.21 10.65
CA GLU A 129 0.80 25.71 11.84
C GLU A 129 2.04 24.93 11.41
N GLU A 130 3.16 25.19 12.07
CA GLU A 130 4.42 24.52 11.81
C GLU A 130 4.71 23.51 12.92
N SER A 131 5.08 22.30 12.53
CA SER A 131 5.60 21.28 13.42
C SER A 131 6.97 20.85 12.94
N ILE A 132 7.89 20.59 13.87
CA ILE A 132 9.21 20.06 13.59
C ILE A 132 9.29 18.69 14.25
N VAL A 133 9.68 17.69 13.46
CA VAL A 133 9.84 16.31 13.92
C VAL A 133 11.24 15.86 13.55
N ASP A 134 12.04 15.52 14.54
CA ASP A 134 13.30 14.81 14.34
C ASP A 134 13.01 13.32 14.20
N LEU A 135 13.57 12.70 13.17
CA LEU A 135 13.40 11.29 12.83
C LEU A 135 14.75 10.61 12.95
N GLU A 136 14.89 9.70 13.91
CA GLU A 136 16.02 8.79 14.00
C GLU A 136 15.84 7.61 13.05
N GLN A 137 16.88 6.78 12.93
CA GLN A 137 16.81 5.59 12.09
C GLN A 137 15.66 4.67 12.54
N MET A 138 14.85 4.23 11.57
CA MET A 138 13.60 3.47 11.73
C MET A 138 12.40 4.24 12.27
N ASP A 139 12.55 5.52 12.61
CA ASP A 139 11.39 6.35 12.91
C ASP A 139 10.55 6.58 11.66
N SER A 140 9.26 6.82 11.88
CA SER A 140 8.36 7.20 10.82
C SER A 140 7.34 8.21 11.30
N VAL A 141 6.89 9.05 10.39
CA VAL A 141 5.79 10.00 10.62
C VAL A 141 4.75 9.81 9.53
N TYR A 142 3.49 9.79 9.95
CA TYR A 142 2.34 9.74 9.06
C TYR A 142 1.65 11.10 9.06
N LEU A 143 1.51 11.67 7.87
CA LEU A 143 0.90 12.97 7.62
C LEU A 143 -0.47 12.72 7.01
N HIS A 144 -1.51 12.98 7.80
CA HIS A 144 -2.87 12.88 7.35
C HIS A 144 -3.29 14.16 6.62
N VAL A 145 -3.89 13.99 5.44
CA VAL A 145 -4.40 15.09 4.62
C VAL A 145 -5.92 15.12 4.77
N HIS A 146 -6.41 16.21 5.36
CA HIS A 146 -7.84 16.43 5.49
C HIS A 146 -8.41 16.89 4.15
N TRP A 147 -9.30 16.08 3.59
CA TRP A 147 -10.09 16.46 2.42
C TRP A 147 -11.31 17.26 2.90
N THR A 148 -11.44 18.51 2.43
CA THR A 148 -12.65 19.34 2.58
C THR A 148 -13.57 19.20 1.37
#